data_AF-E7DPI4-F1
#
_entry.id   AF-E7DPI4-F1
#
_cell.length_a   1.000
_cell.length_b   1.000
_cell.length_c   1.000
_cell.angle_alpha   90.00
_cell.angle_beta   90.00
_cell.angle_gamma   90.00
#
_symmetry.space_group_name_H-M   'P 1'
#
loop_
_entity.id
_entity.type
_entity.pdbx_description
1 polymer ?
#
loop_
_entity_poly.entity_id
_entity_poly.type
_entity_poly.pdbx_seq_one_letter_code
_entity_poly.pdbx_strand_id
1 'polypeptide(L)'
;MPSPTTDLVHSYLKEIGRYPLLTPEQEITNARLVQQMMAIEEQRSNLALQLNREPTTRELATSLGQSEAEVESILHQGERAKQKMVTANLRLVVAIAKKYQNRNLEFLDLIQEGTLGLYRGVEKLIQTRATNFQLMPIGGLLNQSHVRSQNNHELFVCLFISTKN
;
A
#
# COMPACT_ATOMS: atom_id res chain seq x y z
N MET A 1 -8.51 15.70 32.89
CA MET A 1 -9.01 14.61 32.05
C MET A 1 -8.37 14.76 30.68
N PRO A 2 -7.70 13.74 30.13
CA PRO A 2 -7.22 13.79 28.74
C PRO A 2 -8.40 14.04 27.79
N SER A 3 -8.17 14.72 26.67
CA SER A 3 -9.21 14.92 25.65
C SER A 3 -9.52 13.59 24.95
N PRO A 4 -10.76 13.36 24.48
CA PRO A 4 -11.12 12.13 23.78
C PRO A 4 -10.23 11.85 22.56
N THR A 5 -9.75 12.89 21.88
CA THR A 5 -8.75 12.79 20.79
C THR A 5 -7.40 12.24 21.25
N THR A 6 -6.95 12.61 22.46
CA THR A 6 -5.68 12.11 23.03
C THR A 6 -5.74 10.60 23.30
N ASP A 7 -6.91 10.11 23.73
CA ASP A 7 -7.15 8.70 24.00
C ASP A 7 -7.23 7.88 22.69
N LEU A 8 -7.83 8.44 21.64
CA LEU A 8 -7.87 7.84 20.31
C LEU A 8 -6.45 7.68 19.72
N VAL A 9 -5.62 8.71 19.82
CA VAL A 9 -4.23 8.66 19.34
C VAL A 9 -3.42 7.61 20.12
N HIS A 10 -3.57 7.54 21.44
CA HIS A 10 -2.87 6.52 22.25
C HIS A 10 -3.31 5.10 21.90
N SER A 11 -4.61 4.88 21.70
CA SER A 11 -5.16 3.59 21.27
C SER A 11 -4.57 3.16 19.92
N TYR A 12 -4.54 4.07 18.95
CA TYR A 12 -3.98 3.82 17.63
C TYR A 12 -2.49 3.48 17.68
N LEU A 13 -1.68 4.25 18.43
CA LEU A 13 -0.25 3.99 18.57
C LEU A 13 0.03 2.61 19.20
N LYS A 14 -0.80 2.19 20.15
CA LYS A 14 -0.72 0.86 20.76
C LYS A 14 -1.08 -0.24 19.77
N GLU A 15 -2.08 -0.01 18.92
CA GLU A 15 -2.50 -0.95 17.89
C GLU A 15 -1.41 -1.18 16.84
N ILE A 16 -0.84 -0.12 16.26
CA ILE A 16 0.22 -0.25 15.25
C ILE A 16 1.53 -0.82 15.84
N GLY A 17 1.70 -0.70 17.16
CA GLY A 17 2.80 -1.32 17.88
C GLY A 17 2.74 -2.84 17.90
N ARG A 18 1.56 -3.44 17.70
CA ARG A 18 1.36 -4.90 17.71
C ARG A 18 1.75 -5.59 16.41
N TYR A 19 1.73 -4.87 15.28
CA TYR A 19 2.14 -5.45 14.00
C TYR A 19 3.66 -5.66 13.97
N PRO A 20 4.14 -6.88 13.71
CA PRO A 20 5.56 -7.14 13.58
C PRO A 20 6.13 -6.50 12.31
N LEU A 21 7.43 -6.20 12.33
CA LEU A 21 8.16 -5.82 11.12
C LEU A 21 8.26 -7.03 10.19
N LEU A 22 8.24 -6.79 8.89
CA LEU A 22 8.45 -7.86 7.90
C LEU A 22 9.93 -8.24 7.82
N THR A 23 10.19 -9.54 7.67
CA THR A 23 11.52 -10.02 7.29
C THR A 23 11.75 -9.81 5.79
N PRO A 24 13.03 -9.74 5.34
CA PRO A 24 13.37 -9.69 3.92
C PRO A 24 12.62 -10.71 3.04
N GLU A 25 12.52 -11.95 3.51
CA GLU A 25 11.81 -13.02 2.81
C GLU A 25 10.31 -12.77 2.74
N GLN A 26 9.70 -12.32 3.85
CA GLN A 26 8.28 -11.98 3.89
C GLN A 26 7.94 -10.83 2.95
N GLU A 27 8.82 -9.84 2.83
CA GLU A 27 8.64 -8.72 1.89
C GLU A 27 8.61 -9.21 0.44
N ILE A 28 9.52 -10.11 0.07
CA ILE A 28 9.56 -10.69 -1.27
C ILE A 28 8.30 -11.53 -1.53
N THR A 29 7.91 -12.39 -0.58
CA THR A 29 6.70 -13.21 -0.71
C THR A 29 5.45 -12.36 -0.85
N ASN A 30 5.27 -11.37 0.03
CA ASN A 30 4.11 -10.49 -0.01
C ASN A 30 4.06 -9.69 -1.31
N ALA A 31 5.20 -9.15 -1.75
CA ALA A 31 5.27 -8.39 -2.99
C ALA A 31 4.91 -9.25 -4.22
N ARG A 32 5.31 -10.52 -4.26
CA ARG A 32 4.90 -11.46 -5.33
C ARG A 32 3.38 -11.70 -5.31
N LEU A 33 2.78 -11.89 -4.13
CA LEU A 33 1.33 -12.08 -4.01
C LEU A 33 0.56 -10.84 -4.49
N VAL A 34 1.01 -9.65 -4.10
CA VAL A 34 0.43 -8.38 -4.56
C VAL A 34 0.60 -8.24 -6.07
N GLN A 35 1.77 -8.58 -6.63
CA GLN A 35 1.99 -8.54 -8.07
C GLN A 35 1.02 -9.46 -8.84
N GLN A 36 0.77 -10.67 -8.35
CA GLN A 36 -0.18 -11.59 -8.96
C GLN A 36 -1.61 -11.04 -8.93
N MET A 37 -2.05 -10.51 -7.80
CA MET A 37 -3.34 -9.84 -7.68
C MET A 37 -3.47 -8.65 -8.63
N MET A 38 -2.45 -7.80 -8.71
CA MET A 38 -2.45 -6.64 -9.60
C MET A 38 -2.59 -7.04 -11.07
N ALA A 39 -1.96 -8.14 -11.49
CA ALA A 39 -2.11 -8.66 -12.85
C ALA A 39 -3.55 -9.11 -13.13
N ILE A 40 -4.22 -9.75 -12.15
CA ILE A 40 -5.63 -10.14 -12.28
C ILE A 40 -6.54 -8.91 -12.37
N GLU A 41 -6.34 -7.91 -11.51
CA GLU A 41 -7.11 -6.65 -11.55
C GLU A 41 -6.89 -5.88 -12.85
N GLU A 42 -5.68 -5.90 -13.41
CA GLU A 42 -5.40 -5.34 -14.73
C GLU A 42 -6.18 -6.06 -15.84
N GLN A 43 -6.19 -7.40 -15.83
CA GLN A 43 -7.00 -8.18 -16.78
C GLN A 43 -8.50 -7.91 -16.61
N ARG A 44 -8.97 -7.78 -15.37
CA ARG A 44 -10.34 -7.39 -15.06
C ARG A 44 -10.69 -6.03 -15.67
N SER A 45 -9.82 -5.03 -15.49
CA SER A 45 -10.00 -3.70 -16.07
C SER A 45 -10.00 -3.74 -17.61
N ASN A 46 -9.10 -4.51 -18.23
CA ASN A 46 -9.04 -4.65 -19.68
C ASN A 46 -10.32 -5.29 -20.24
N LEU A 47 -10.83 -6.34 -19.60
CA LEU A 47 -12.11 -6.95 -19.95
C LEU A 47 -13.27 -5.99 -19.72
N ALA A 48 -13.25 -5.19 -18.66
CA ALA A 48 -14.30 -4.23 -18.38
C ALA A 48 -14.45 -3.20 -19.50
N LEU A 49 -13.32 -2.73 -20.06
CA LEU A 49 -13.29 -1.85 -21.22
C LEU A 49 -13.81 -2.53 -22.49
N GLN A 50 -13.47 -3.81 -22.71
CA GLN A 50 -13.93 -4.55 -23.88
C GLN A 50 -15.44 -4.85 -23.83
N LEU A 51 -15.96 -5.17 -22.65
CA LEU A 51 -17.36 -5.54 -22.45
C LEU A 51 -18.27 -4.34 -22.19
N ASN A 52 -17.70 -3.15 -21.95
CA ASN A 52 -18.41 -1.96 -21.45
C ASN A 52 -19.24 -2.24 -20.18
N ARG A 53 -18.80 -3.19 -19.35
CA ARG A 53 -19.39 -3.57 -18.06
C ARG A 53 -18.36 -4.30 -17.21
N GLU A 54 -18.60 -4.41 -15.91
CA GLU A 54 -17.78 -5.27 -15.05
C GLU A 54 -17.83 -6.74 -15.54
N PRO A 55 -16.66 -7.38 -15.74
CA PRO A 55 -16.61 -8.80 -16.05
C PRO A 55 -17.03 -9.61 -14.83
N THR A 56 -17.71 -10.73 -15.07
CA THR A 56 -18.02 -11.69 -14.02
C THR A 56 -16.76 -12.46 -13.62
N THR A 57 -16.74 -13.01 -12.40
CA THR A 57 -15.62 -13.85 -11.91
C THR A 57 -15.33 -15.01 -12.86
N ARG A 58 -16.37 -15.59 -13.46
CA ARG A 58 -16.26 -16.65 -14.47
C ARG A 58 -15.59 -16.20 -15.76
N GLU A 59 -15.92 -15.02 -16.26
CA GLU A 59 -15.29 -14.45 -17.47
C GLU A 59 -13.82 -14.12 -17.23
N LEU A 60 -13.51 -13.59 -16.05
CA LEU A 60 -12.14 -13.32 -15.61
C LEU A 60 -11.33 -14.61 -15.50
N ALA A 61 -11.87 -15.62 -14.82
CA ALA A 61 -11.25 -16.96 -14.70
C ALA A 61 -11.01 -17.61 -16.07
N THR A 62 -11.99 -17.51 -16.98
CA THR A 62 -11.87 -18.02 -18.35
C THR A 62 -10.76 -17.31 -19.12
N SER A 63 -10.65 -15.98 -19.00
CA SER A 63 -9.60 -15.21 -19.67
C SER A 63 -8.17 -15.54 -19.20
N LEU A 64 -8.04 -15.91 -17.92
CA LEU A 64 -6.76 -16.28 -17.29
C LEU A 64 -6.43 -17.76 -17.46
N GLY A 65 -7.35 -18.59 -17.95
CA GLY A 65 -7.20 -20.04 -17.98
C GLY A 65 -7.12 -20.68 -16.59
N GLN A 66 -7.76 -20.05 -15.59
CA GLN A 66 -7.77 -20.48 -14.19
C GLN A 66 -9.19 -20.82 -13.73
N SER A 67 -9.31 -21.50 -12.59
CA SER A 67 -10.61 -21.71 -11.94
C SER A 67 -11.07 -20.45 -11.18
N GLU A 68 -12.39 -20.29 -11.02
CA GLU A 68 -12.96 -19.16 -10.25
C GLU A 68 -12.41 -19.11 -8.81
N ALA A 69 -12.24 -20.29 -8.18
CA ALA A 69 -11.69 -20.41 -6.84
C ALA A 69 -10.21 -19.99 -6.76
N GLU A 70 -9.41 -20.27 -7.79
CA GLU A 70 -8.00 -19.83 -7.83
C GLU A 70 -7.90 -18.32 -7.97
N VAL A 71 -8.70 -17.70 -8.85
CA VAL A 71 -8.73 -16.25 -9.05
C VAL A 71 -9.13 -15.56 -7.73
N GLU A 72 -10.21 -16.01 -7.09
CA GLU A 72 -10.67 -15.46 -5.81
C GLU A 72 -9.60 -15.64 -4.71
N SER A 73 -8.95 -16.80 -4.66
CA SER A 73 -7.85 -17.06 -3.73
C SER A 73 -6.67 -16.11 -3.95
N ILE A 74 -6.24 -15.88 -5.20
CA ILE A 74 -5.13 -14.97 -5.51
C ILE A 74 -5.49 -13.53 -5.12
N LEU A 75 -6.71 -13.07 -5.44
CA LEU A 75 -7.18 -11.74 -5.05
C LEU A 75 -7.17 -11.57 -3.52
N HIS A 76 -7.69 -12.54 -2.78
CA HIS A 76 -7.67 -12.48 -1.32
C HIS A 76 -6.28 -12.55 -0.71
N GLN A 77 -5.39 -13.38 -1.25
CA GLN A 77 -4.01 -13.49 -0.78
C GLN A 77 -3.21 -12.22 -1.07
N GLY A 78 -3.37 -11.64 -2.26
CA GLY A 78 -2.76 -10.37 -2.62
C GLY A 78 -3.22 -9.22 -1.73
N GLU A 79 -4.52 -9.11 -1.45
CA GLU A 79 -5.04 -8.03 -0.61
C GLU A 79 -4.54 -8.18 0.83
N ARG A 80 -4.51 -9.41 1.37
CA ARG A 80 -3.91 -9.68 2.68
C ARG A 80 -2.41 -9.36 2.71
N ALA A 81 -1.68 -9.68 1.64
CA ALA A 81 -0.26 -9.38 1.53
C ALA A 81 0.00 -7.87 1.49
N LYS A 82 -0.81 -7.12 0.72
CA LYS A 82 -0.78 -5.66 0.65
C LYS A 82 -1.04 -5.05 2.02
N GLN A 83 -2.08 -5.51 2.71
CA GLN A 83 -2.40 -5.05 4.06
C GLN A 83 -1.26 -5.35 5.05
N LYS A 84 -0.60 -6.51 4.96
CA LYS A 84 0.59 -6.82 5.77
C LYS A 84 1.75 -5.85 5.48
N MET A 85 1.99 -5.53 4.22
CA MET A 85 3.03 -4.58 3.82
C MET A 85 2.74 -3.17 4.34
N VAL A 86 1.49 -2.72 4.30
CA VAL A 86 1.08 -1.41 4.83
C VAL A 86 1.17 -1.39 6.36
N THR A 87 0.59 -2.37 7.04
CA THR A 87 0.54 -2.46 8.52
C THR A 87 1.94 -2.52 9.15
N ALA A 88 2.87 -3.25 8.54
CA ALA A 88 4.26 -3.30 9.00
C ALA A 88 4.98 -1.95 8.94
N ASN A 89 4.49 -1.02 8.11
CA ASN A 89 5.08 0.29 7.86
C ASN A 89 4.28 1.46 8.47
N LEU A 90 3.20 1.22 9.20
CA LEU A 90 2.41 2.28 9.86
C LEU A 90 3.22 3.11 10.87
N ARG A 91 4.26 2.53 11.47
CA ARG A 91 5.17 3.26 12.37
C ARG A 91 5.93 4.37 11.64
N LEU A 92 6.27 4.15 10.36
CA LEU A 92 6.89 5.17 9.51
C LEU A 92 5.90 6.31 9.23
N VAL A 93 4.62 6.00 8.99
CA VAL A 93 3.55 7.00 8.82
C VAL A 93 3.48 7.92 10.01
N VAL A 94 3.42 7.36 11.20
CA VAL A 94 3.41 8.15 12.44
C VAL A 94 4.67 8.99 12.61
N ALA A 95 5.85 8.44 12.32
CA ALA A 95 7.11 9.15 12.44
C ALA A 95 7.21 10.35 11.48
N ILE A 96 6.65 10.23 10.27
CA ILE A 96 6.56 11.32 9.29
C ILE A 96 5.49 12.33 9.71
N ALA A 97 4.28 11.87 10.04
CA ALA A 97 3.14 12.72 10.44
C ALA A 97 3.49 13.65 11.62
N LYS A 98 4.27 13.16 12.60
CA LYS A 98 4.76 13.97 13.73
C LYS A 98 5.55 15.21 13.30
N LYS A 99 6.26 15.16 12.17
CA LYS A 99 7.01 16.31 11.65
C LYS A 99 6.10 17.42 11.10
N TYR A 100 4.85 17.10 10.80
CA TYR A 100 3.89 17.99 10.14
C TYR A 100 2.77 18.49 11.06
N GLN A 101 2.77 18.10 12.33
CA GLN A 101 1.73 18.43 13.31
C GLN A 101 1.49 19.94 13.52
N ASN A 102 2.48 20.79 13.19
CA ASN A 102 2.40 22.25 13.42
C ASN A 102 1.76 23.05 12.26
N ARG A 103 1.06 22.41 11.31
CA ARG A 103 0.57 23.04 10.08
C ARG A 103 -0.96 23.12 9.93
N ASN A 104 -1.69 23.33 11.04
CA ASN A 104 -3.17 23.47 11.07
C ASN A 104 -3.97 22.23 10.63
N LEU A 105 -3.35 21.04 10.61
CA LEU A 105 -4.03 19.77 10.30
C LEU A 105 -4.07 18.87 11.54
N GLU A 106 -5.17 18.13 11.71
CA GLU A 106 -5.30 17.20 12.82
C GLU A 106 -4.29 16.05 12.63
N PHE A 107 -3.66 15.61 13.72
CA PHE A 107 -2.66 14.55 13.67
C PHE A 107 -3.20 13.23 13.09
N LEU A 108 -4.47 12.93 13.37
CA LEU A 108 -5.14 11.75 12.82
C LEU A 108 -5.35 11.87 11.30
N ASP A 109 -5.72 13.06 10.79
CA ASP A 109 -5.86 13.28 9.34
C ASP A 109 -4.54 13.07 8.61
N LEU A 110 -3.43 13.56 9.18
CA LEU A 110 -2.08 13.34 8.62
C LEU A 110 -1.72 11.85 8.57
N ILE A 111 -2.12 11.07 9.57
CA ILE A 111 -1.91 9.62 9.60
C ILE A 111 -2.76 8.93 8.54
N GLN A 112 -4.03 9.33 8.38
CA GLN A 112 -4.93 8.74 7.40
C GLN A 112 -4.43 9.00 5.96
N GLU A 113 -4.09 10.24 5.64
CA GLU A 113 -3.51 10.61 4.34
C GLU A 113 -2.20 9.88 4.07
N GLY A 114 -1.31 9.79 5.07
CA GLY A 114 -0.06 9.04 4.96
C GLY A 114 -0.28 7.53 4.75
N THR A 115 -1.30 6.96 5.38
CA THR A 115 -1.65 5.54 5.23
C THR A 115 -2.21 5.25 3.83
N LEU A 116 -3.06 6.13 3.30
CA LEU A 116 -3.55 6.05 1.91
C LEU A 116 -2.40 6.20 0.91
N GLY A 117 -1.47 7.14 1.17
CA GLY A 117 -0.27 7.31 0.37
C GLY A 117 0.62 6.07 0.36
N LEU A 118 0.81 5.44 1.52
CA LEU A 118 1.54 4.18 1.65
C LEU A 118 0.86 3.04 0.88
N TYR A 119 -0.45 2.91 1.00
CA TYR A 119 -1.24 1.89 0.30
C TYR A 119 -1.07 1.99 -1.23
N ARG A 120 -1.14 3.20 -1.79
CA ARG A 120 -0.88 3.48 -3.22
C ARG A 120 0.59 3.31 -3.60
N GLY A 121 1.50 3.70 -2.71
CA GLY A 121 2.94 3.59 -2.91
C GLY A 121 3.42 2.16 -3.05
N VAL A 122 2.83 1.22 -2.30
CA VAL A 122 3.11 -0.22 -2.40
C VAL A 122 2.81 -0.75 -3.80
N GLU A 123 1.64 -0.43 -4.36
CA GLU A 123 1.24 -0.86 -5.71
C GLU A 123 2.20 -0.33 -6.77
N LYS A 124 2.46 0.99 -6.74
CA LYS A 124 3.32 1.65 -7.72
C LYS A 124 4.75 1.10 -7.68
N LEU A 125 5.28 0.83 -6.48
CA LEU A 125 6.62 0.27 -6.29
C LEU A 125 6.72 -1.12 -6.91
N ILE A 126 5.71 -1.96 -6.72
CA ILE A 126 5.66 -3.33 -7.27
C ILE A 126 5.50 -3.28 -8.79
N GLN A 127 4.60 -2.45 -9.32
CA GLN A 127 4.40 -2.29 -10.77
C GLN A 127 5.66 -1.81 -11.48
N THR A 128 6.37 -0.83 -10.91
CA THR A 128 7.62 -0.31 -11.48
C THR A 128 8.70 -1.39 -11.51
N ARG A 129 8.77 -2.23 -10.47
CA ARG A 129 9.80 -3.26 -10.33
C ARG A 129 9.45 -4.59 -10.98
N ALA A 130 8.20 -4.86 -11.36
CA ALA A 130 7.84 -6.02 -12.16
C ALA A 130 8.59 -6.07 -13.51
N THR A 131 9.08 -4.93 -14.01
CA THR A 131 9.90 -4.84 -15.24
C THR A 131 11.36 -5.27 -15.05
N ASN A 132 11.86 -5.32 -13.81
CA ASN A 132 13.22 -5.72 -13.49
C ASN A 132 13.17 -6.88 -12.49
N PHE A 133 13.61 -8.06 -12.90
CA PHE A 133 13.46 -9.37 -12.21
C PHE A 133 13.98 -9.47 -10.75
N GLN A 134 14.37 -8.38 -10.10
CA GLN A 134 14.91 -8.31 -8.75
C GLN A 134 13.91 -7.67 -7.77
N LEU A 135 13.17 -8.51 -7.05
CA LEU A 135 12.47 -8.12 -5.82
C LEU A 135 13.49 -8.16 -4.67
N MET A 136 14.03 -7.00 -4.29
CA MET A 136 14.81 -6.82 -3.05
C MET A 136 13.89 -6.42 -1.89
N PRO A 137 14.34 -6.59 -0.63
CA PRO A 137 13.59 -6.16 0.57
C PRO A 137 13.11 -4.71 0.48
N ILE A 138 11.82 -4.49 0.75
CA ILE A 138 11.11 -3.21 0.63
C ILE A 138 11.37 -2.33 1.86
N GLY A 139 11.71 -2.91 3.01
CA GLY A 139 11.92 -2.21 4.28
C GLY A 139 13.08 -1.21 4.23
N GLY A 140 14.08 -1.42 3.37
CA GLY A 140 15.14 -0.45 3.12
C GLY A 140 14.74 0.73 2.22
N LEU A 141 13.67 0.57 1.43
CA LEU A 141 13.34 1.44 0.29
C LEU A 141 12.15 2.38 0.55
N LEU A 142 11.29 2.08 1.52
CA LEU A 142 10.35 3.09 2.06
C LEU A 142 11.07 4.27 2.73
N ASN A 143 12.38 4.12 3.03
CA ASN A 143 13.25 5.19 3.49
C ASN A 143 14.03 5.92 2.36
N GLN A 144 13.95 5.49 1.09
CA GLN A 144 14.74 6.11 0.01
C GLN A 144 13.99 6.10 -1.32
N SER A 145 13.43 7.23 -1.78
CA SER A 145 13.29 7.51 -3.22
C SER A 145 12.99 8.98 -3.53
N HIS A 146 13.21 9.43 -4.77
CA HIS A 146 13.09 10.82 -5.22
C HIS A 146 11.79 10.97 -6.04
N VAL A 147 11.02 12.06 -5.88
CA VAL A 147 9.92 12.41 -6.80
C VAL A 147 9.94 13.91 -7.10
N ARG A 148 9.81 14.24 -8.39
CA ARG A 148 9.61 15.58 -8.92
C ARG A 148 8.12 15.71 -9.26
N SER A 149 7.39 16.68 -8.68
CA SER A 149 6.09 17.09 -9.23
C SER A 149 5.71 18.52 -8.84
N GLN A 150 5.05 19.19 -9.78
CA GLN A 150 4.51 20.54 -9.70
C GLN A 150 3.12 20.49 -9.04
N ASN A 151 2.97 21.03 -7.82
CA ASN A 151 1.78 21.67 -7.22
C ASN A 151 1.61 21.37 -5.72
N ASN A 152 1.24 22.42 -4.98
CA ASN A 152 1.41 22.55 -3.53
C ASN A 152 0.42 21.78 -2.63
N HIS A 153 -0.59 21.10 -3.17
CA HIS A 153 -1.56 20.33 -2.37
C HIS A 153 -1.28 18.82 -2.30
N GLU A 154 -0.43 18.28 -3.18
CA GLU A 154 -0.02 16.86 -3.16
C GLU A 154 1.23 16.60 -2.31
N LEU A 155 1.74 17.63 -1.63
CA LEU A 155 2.97 17.56 -0.84
C LEU A 155 2.95 16.44 0.20
N PHE A 156 1.80 16.08 0.77
CA PHE A 156 1.71 15.00 1.75
C PHE A 156 1.77 13.59 1.13
N VAL A 157 1.22 13.44 -0.07
CA VAL A 157 1.15 12.16 -0.80
C VAL A 157 2.49 11.83 -1.45
N CYS A 158 3.24 12.83 -1.92
CA CYS A 158 4.59 12.65 -2.46
C CYS A 158 5.67 12.42 -1.39
N LEU A 159 5.41 12.79 -0.12
CA LEU A 159 6.40 12.69 0.95
C LEU A 159 6.58 11.28 1.52
N PHE A 160 5.70 10.35 1.11
CA PHE A 160 5.79 8.96 1.52
C PHE A 160 6.83 8.14 0.74
N ILE A 161 7.47 8.77 -0.24
CA ILE A 161 8.55 8.21 -1.05
C ILE A 161 9.61 9.29 -1.23
N SER A 162 10.20 9.80 -0.13
CA SER A 162 11.48 10.53 -0.12
C SER A 162 11.91 11.00 1.27
N THR A 163 13.02 10.46 1.79
CA THR A 163 14.03 11.14 2.64
C THR A 163 15.05 10.09 3.13
N LYS A 164 16.33 10.04 2.78
CA LYS A 164 17.37 11.10 2.68
C LYS A 164 18.61 10.59 1.91
N ASN A 165 19.43 11.56 1.46
CA ASN A 165 20.89 11.48 1.24
C ASN A 165 21.61 10.49 2.15
#